data_AF-A0A9P4GJU7-F1
#
_entry.id   AF-A0A9P4GJU7-F1
#
_cell.length_a   1.000
_cell.length_b   1.000
_cell.length_c   1.000
_cell.angle_alpha   90.00
_cell.angle_beta   90.00
_cell.angle_gamma   90.00
#
_symmetry.space_group_name_H-M   'P 1'
#
loop_
_entity.id
_entity.type
_entity.pdbx_description
1 polymer ?
#
loop_
_entity_poly.entity_id
_entity_poly.type
_entity_poly.pdbx_seq_one_letter_code
_entity_poly.pdbx_strand_id
1 'polypeptide(L)'
;MRVALLIALAALAAPALAQYDAKPSGKPAKPSKPPKPPKPSKPPKPPKPDHSKLVSPKELIKAIDLDDLLAGSQQLQTFADENGGNRAFGSGGHNATTEWLYQTLKKTGYYDVYKQPFVELFTAATVSLTAAGAPVPAEYLTYGPSAKVTANLVKVNNLGCNVSDFPAGVSGQIALISRGTCTFAIKATNAKAAGAVGAVIYNNVPLQSLSGTLGGEGDYAPVVGLTQEAGNGLLAKIGNGTVSASLSVEAIRENRTNYNVIAESKQGDHNNVLMLGGHTDSVFAGPGINDDGSGTIGTLVTALALTKFKLKNAVRLGFWGAEEFGKLGSFHYMKSINGTLGGNSTEVSKLRAYLNFDMIASPNYVLGIYDGDGNAFNFSGPAGSNTIERDFEIFYEERGLPHVPALFSLRSDYAAFLENGIPSGGLFTGAEVLKTPEEAQLFGGEAGKPLDGCYHQKCDDINNLSHDAYLLNTQSIANSVAKYAVSWEGIPRPNATHRKRSAEKSRFMARFDQGGHEHHGQPCGAGKNVV
;
A
#
# COMPACT_ATOMS: atom_id res chain seq x y z
N MET A 1 -17.37 -6.86 -75.91
CA MET A 1 -15.93 -6.69 -75.61
C MET A 1 -15.70 -7.05 -74.16
N ARG A 2 -14.96 -8.13 -73.88
CA ARG A 2 -14.58 -8.64 -72.55
C ARG A 2 -13.19 -8.12 -72.20
N VAL A 3 -12.98 -7.57 -71.00
CA VAL A 3 -11.69 -7.48 -70.27
C VAL A 3 -12.08 -7.36 -68.78
N ALA A 4 -12.02 -8.37 -67.92
CA ALA A 4 -10.90 -9.14 -67.35
C ALA A 4 -9.97 -8.29 -66.44
N LEU A 5 -10.28 -8.28 -65.14
CA LEU A 5 -9.46 -7.71 -64.06
C LEU A 5 -8.52 -8.81 -63.54
N LEU A 6 -7.21 -8.55 -63.50
CA LEU A 6 -6.18 -9.48 -63.03
C LEU A 6 -5.34 -8.84 -61.92
N ILE A 7 -5.13 -9.63 -60.87
CA ILE A 7 -4.36 -9.36 -59.65
C ILE A 7 -2.85 -9.47 -59.94
N ALA A 8 -2.01 -8.64 -59.30
CA ALA A 8 -0.62 -8.98 -59.00
C ALA A 8 -0.08 -8.27 -57.75
N LEU A 9 0.62 -9.06 -56.94
CA LEU A 9 1.31 -8.81 -55.67
C LEU A 9 2.63 -8.03 -55.88
N ALA A 10 3.06 -7.18 -54.93
CA ALA A 10 4.45 -6.73 -54.84
C ALA A 10 4.89 -6.51 -53.38
N ALA A 11 6.06 -7.06 -53.04
CA ALA A 11 6.67 -7.06 -51.71
C ALA A 11 7.91 -6.16 -51.63
N LEU A 12 8.10 -5.55 -50.45
CA LEU A 12 9.32 -5.20 -49.70
C LEU A 12 10.57 -4.60 -50.40
N ALA A 13 11.07 -3.47 -49.87
CA ALA A 13 12.48 -3.27 -49.48
C ALA A 13 12.69 -2.00 -48.62
N ALA A 14 13.45 -2.14 -47.52
CA ALA A 14 13.95 -1.07 -46.65
C ALA A 14 15.36 -0.63 -47.10
N PRO A 15 15.82 0.61 -46.79
CA PRO A 15 17.12 1.09 -47.21
C PRO A 15 18.26 0.67 -46.26
N ALA A 16 19.41 0.40 -46.88
CA ALA A 16 20.65 -0.09 -46.29
C ALA A 16 21.48 1.03 -45.61
N LEU A 17 22.15 0.66 -44.51
CA LEU A 17 23.31 1.37 -43.97
C LEU A 17 24.58 0.53 -44.23
N ALA A 18 25.63 1.22 -44.64
CA ALA A 18 26.86 0.68 -45.20
C ALA A 18 27.69 -0.17 -44.22
N GLN A 19 28.30 -1.21 -44.78
CA GLN A 19 29.28 -2.09 -44.15
C GLN A 19 30.66 -1.43 -44.05
N TYR A 20 31.41 -1.76 -42.99
CA TYR A 20 32.86 -1.88 -43.05
C TYR A 20 33.27 -3.22 -42.43
N ASP A 21 33.97 -4.02 -43.23
CA ASP A 21 34.41 -5.39 -42.97
C ASP A 21 35.65 -5.46 -42.06
N ALA A 22 35.66 -6.41 -41.12
CA ALA A 22 36.87 -7.14 -40.72
C ALA A 22 36.51 -8.57 -40.24
N LYS A 23 37.22 -9.56 -40.80
CA LYS A 23 37.00 -11.01 -40.71
C LYS A 23 37.05 -11.61 -39.28
N PRO A 24 36.38 -12.75 -39.03
CA PRO A 24 36.31 -13.39 -37.73
C PRO A 24 37.49 -14.35 -37.46
N SER A 25 38.13 -14.20 -36.30
CA SER A 25 38.98 -15.25 -35.71
C SER A 25 38.58 -15.47 -34.26
N GLY A 26 37.92 -16.59 -33.95
CA GLY A 26 37.62 -16.98 -32.57
C GLY A 26 36.51 -18.02 -32.49
N LYS A 27 36.79 -19.15 -31.84
CA LYS A 27 35.83 -20.24 -31.55
C LYS A 27 34.58 -19.71 -30.81
N PRO A 28 33.40 -20.35 -30.96
CA PRO A 28 32.17 -19.91 -30.29
C PRO A 28 32.34 -19.96 -28.77
N ALA A 29 32.11 -18.82 -28.12
CA ALA A 29 32.09 -18.71 -26.66
C ALA A 29 30.87 -19.46 -26.10
N LYS A 30 31.10 -20.22 -25.02
CA LYS A 30 30.02 -20.84 -24.23
C LYS A 30 29.09 -19.76 -23.65
N PRO A 31 27.79 -20.07 -23.44
CA PRO A 31 26.85 -19.12 -22.85
C PRO A 31 27.36 -18.63 -21.49
N SER A 32 27.47 -17.30 -21.34
CA SER A 32 27.81 -16.67 -20.07
C SER A 32 26.70 -16.92 -19.06
N LYS A 33 27.07 -17.41 -17.87
CA LYS A 33 26.14 -17.50 -16.73
C LYS A 33 25.58 -16.11 -16.41
N PRO A 34 24.32 -16.01 -15.93
CA PRO A 34 23.76 -14.77 -15.44
C PRO A 34 24.69 -14.11 -14.41
N PRO A 35 24.76 -12.78 -14.36
CA PRO A 35 25.57 -12.08 -13.36
C PRO A 35 25.12 -12.52 -11.97
N LYS A 36 26.10 -12.84 -11.12
CA LYS A 36 25.84 -13.17 -9.71
C LYS A 36 25.20 -11.95 -9.05
N PRO A 37 24.12 -12.10 -8.26
CA PRO A 37 23.52 -10.99 -7.55
C PRO A 37 24.55 -10.30 -6.64
N PRO A 38 24.46 -8.96 -6.49
CA PRO A 38 25.32 -8.24 -5.56
C PRO A 38 25.15 -8.81 -4.16
N LYS A 39 26.24 -8.89 -3.39
CA LYS A 39 26.16 -9.32 -1.98
C LYS A 39 25.27 -8.34 -1.21
N PRO A 40 24.47 -8.81 -0.24
CA PRO A 40 23.67 -7.95 0.62
C PRO A 40 24.53 -6.79 1.16
N SER A 41 24.06 -5.57 0.97
CA SER A 41 24.70 -4.40 1.55
C SER A 41 24.74 -4.56 3.07
N LYS A 42 25.87 -4.20 3.68
CA LYS A 42 25.94 -4.14 5.15
C LYS A 42 24.90 -3.12 5.62
N PRO A 43 24.21 -3.35 6.75
CA PRO A 43 23.30 -2.37 7.33
C PRO A 43 24.00 -1.00 7.44
N PRO A 44 23.31 0.12 7.18
CA PRO A 44 23.87 1.45 7.39
C PRO A 44 24.53 1.49 8.77
N LYS A 45 25.81 1.88 8.80
CA LYS A 45 26.63 1.73 10.00
C LYS A 45 26.09 2.70 11.06
N PRO A 46 25.64 2.22 12.23
CA PRO A 46 25.13 3.13 13.25
C PRO A 46 26.26 4.11 13.63
N PRO A 47 26.00 5.42 13.58
CA PRO A 47 26.98 6.43 13.95
C PRO A 47 27.34 6.29 15.44
N LYS A 48 28.54 6.72 15.83
CA LYS A 48 28.94 6.73 17.25
C LYS A 48 28.00 7.69 18.02
N PRO A 49 27.39 7.26 19.14
CA PRO A 49 26.46 8.10 19.88
C PRO A 49 27.18 9.31 20.51
N ASP A 50 26.67 10.52 20.27
CA ASP A 50 27.00 11.71 21.07
C ASP A 50 25.78 12.09 21.91
N HIS A 51 25.73 11.59 23.14
CA HIS A 51 24.60 11.83 24.05
C HIS A 51 24.66 13.21 24.74
N SER A 52 25.44 14.17 24.27
CA SER A 52 25.55 15.48 24.94
C SER A 52 24.50 16.49 24.46
N LYS A 53 24.05 16.40 23.21
CA LYS A 53 23.24 17.43 22.55
C LYS A 53 21.76 17.08 22.41
N LEU A 54 20.87 18.01 22.74
CA LEU A 54 19.43 17.89 22.51
C LEU A 54 19.13 17.95 21.00
N VAL A 55 18.22 17.12 20.51
CA VAL A 55 17.83 17.12 19.09
C VAL A 55 17.26 18.47 18.66
N SER A 56 17.57 18.90 17.44
CA SER A 56 17.01 20.10 16.82
C SER A 56 16.62 19.81 15.35
N PRO A 57 15.58 20.48 14.80
CA PRO A 57 15.16 20.23 13.43
C PRO A 57 16.29 20.41 12.41
N LYS A 58 17.03 21.51 12.51
CA LYS A 58 18.17 21.81 11.63
C LYS A 58 19.19 20.66 11.57
N GLU A 59 19.51 20.06 12.71
CA GLU A 59 20.53 19.01 12.78
C GLU A 59 20.02 17.64 12.39
N LEU A 60 18.78 17.30 12.75
CA LEU A 60 18.20 16.02 12.36
C LEU A 60 17.91 15.98 10.85
N ILE A 61 17.38 17.07 10.28
CA ILE A 61 17.22 17.24 8.82
C ILE A 61 18.55 17.04 8.09
N LYS A 62 19.62 17.70 8.59
CA LYS A 62 20.96 17.58 7.99
C LYS A 62 21.53 16.16 8.06
N ALA A 63 21.04 15.33 8.98
CA ALA A 63 21.48 13.95 9.13
C ALA A 63 20.73 12.96 8.23
N ILE A 64 19.73 13.41 7.47
CA ILE A 64 19.03 12.60 6.47
C ILE A 64 19.79 12.66 5.14
N ASP A 65 20.15 11.49 4.63
CA ASP A 65 20.92 11.31 3.41
C ASP A 65 20.16 10.40 2.44
N LEU A 66 20.17 10.76 1.15
CA LEU A 66 19.51 9.98 0.11
C LEU A 66 20.18 8.60 -0.08
N ASP A 67 21.49 8.51 0.08
CA ASP A 67 22.20 7.23 -0.08
C ASP A 67 21.78 6.22 0.99
N ASP A 68 21.51 6.68 2.22
CA ASP A 68 21.00 5.83 3.30
C ASP A 68 19.56 5.35 3.00
N LEU A 69 18.73 6.21 2.41
CA LEU A 69 17.38 5.86 1.95
C LEU A 69 17.43 4.81 0.84
N LEU A 70 18.23 5.04 -0.20
CA LEU A 70 18.36 4.11 -1.32
C LEU A 70 18.99 2.78 -0.89
N ALA A 71 19.96 2.79 0.03
CA ALA A 71 20.54 1.57 0.58
C ALA A 71 19.50 0.76 1.39
N GLY A 72 18.66 1.43 2.18
CA GLY A 72 17.54 0.80 2.88
C GLY A 72 16.52 0.19 1.92
N SER A 73 16.08 0.96 0.92
CA SER A 73 15.13 0.50 -0.10
C SER A 73 15.70 -0.67 -0.92
N GLN A 74 16.99 -0.62 -1.28
CA GLN A 74 17.65 -1.72 -1.98
C GLN A 74 17.70 -3.00 -1.12
N GLN A 75 17.84 -2.88 0.19
CA GLN A 75 17.77 -4.03 1.10
C GLN A 75 16.38 -4.67 1.10
N LEU A 76 15.31 -3.86 1.06
CA LEU A 76 13.94 -4.36 0.91
C LEU A 76 13.70 -5.04 -0.44
N GLN A 77 14.28 -4.51 -1.52
CA GLN A 77 14.26 -5.14 -2.84
C GLN A 77 14.97 -6.50 -2.82
N THR A 78 16.14 -6.60 -2.17
CA THR A 78 16.85 -7.87 -2.02
C THR A 78 16.00 -8.89 -1.27
N PHE A 79 15.32 -8.50 -0.19
CA PHE A 79 14.41 -9.40 0.51
C PHE A 79 13.25 -9.86 -0.36
N ALA A 80 12.70 -9.00 -1.21
CA ALA A 80 11.68 -9.37 -2.16
C ALA A 80 12.22 -10.38 -3.19
N ASP A 81 13.32 -10.06 -3.87
CA ASP A 81 13.93 -10.88 -4.92
C ASP A 81 14.30 -12.29 -4.43
N GLU A 82 14.88 -12.38 -3.23
CA GLU A 82 15.27 -13.65 -2.62
C GLU A 82 14.07 -14.52 -2.19
N ASN A 83 12.86 -13.94 -2.12
CA ASN A 83 11.66 -14.59 -1.58
C ASN A 83 10.45 -14.54 -2.52
N GLY A 84 10.69 -14.56 -3.84
CA GLY A 84 9.61 -14.68 -4.84
C GLY A 84 9.11 -13.35 -5.39
N GLY A 85 9.88 -12.27 -5.24
CA GLY A 85 9.65 -10.96 -5.82
C GLY A 85 8.68 -10.06 -5.04
N ASN A 86 8.35 -10.40 -3.79
CA ASN A 86 7.46 -9.63 -2.94
C ASN A 86 7.85 -9.74 -1.46
N ARG A 87 7.28 -8.86 -0.64
CA ARG A 87 7.34 -8.91 0.82
C ARG A 87 5.94 -9.06 1.41
N ALA A 88 5.07 -9.82 0.76
CA ALA A 88 3.71 -9.95 1.22
C ALA A 88 3.60 -10.61 2.58
N PHE A 89 2.56 -10.25 3.33
CA PHE A 89 2.31 -10.78 4.67
C PHE A 89 2.50 -12.30 4.72
N GLY A 90 3.31 -12.76 5.68
CA GLY A 90 3.55 -14.19 5.92
C GLY A 90 4.44 -14.85 4.86
N SER A 91 5.05 -14.09 3.96
CA SER A 91 6.11 -14.56 3.04
C SER A 91 7.50 -14.54 3.70
N GLY A 92 8.47 -15.18 3.05
CA GLY A 92 9.87 -15.11 3.47
C GLY A 92 10.44 -13.68 3.39
N GLY A 93 10.01 -12.88 2.41
CA GLY A 93 10.48 -11.50 2.23
C GLY A 93 10.03 -10.58 3.35
N HIS A 94 8.79 -10.75 3.81
CA HIS A 94 8.26 -10.02 4.97
C HIS A 94 8.98 -10.42 6.27
N ASN A 95 9.19 -11.73 6.49
CA ASN A 95 9.92 -12.23 7.65
C ASN A 95 11.37 -11.72 7.69
N ALA A 96 12.05 -11.67 6.55
CA ALA A 96 13.41 -11.11 6.45
C ALA A 96 13.42 -9.61 6.78
N THR A 97 12.41 -8.87 6.33
CA THR A 97 12.26 -7.43 6.58
C THR A 97 12.06 -7.13 8.06
N THR A 98 11.11 -7.79 8.71
CA THR A 98 10.84 -7.59 10.14
C THR A 98 12.03 -7.99 11.01
N GLU A 99 12.73 -9.07 10.67
CA GLU A 99 13.95 -9.47 11.38
C GLU A 99 15.07 -8.45 11.20
N TRP A 100 15.27 -7.95 9.98
CA TRP A 100 16.30 -6.95 9.70
C TRP A 100 16.04 -5.63 10.44
N LEU A 101 14.80 -5.13 10.45
CA LEU A 101 14.42 -3.94 11.21
C LEU A 101 14.67 -4.12 12.70
N TYR A 102 14.23 -5.25 13.26
CA TYR A 102 14.44 -5.60 14.66
C TYR A 102 15.93 -5.59 15.03
N GLN A 103 16.77 -6.29 14.27
CA GLN A 103 18.21 -6.37 14.54
C GLN A 103 18.91 -5.02 14.36
N THR A 104 18.54 -4.27 13.32
CA THR A 104 19.11 -2.96 13.02
C THR A 104 18.88 -1.98 14.17
N LEU A 105 17.63 -1.86 14.63
CA LEU A 105 17.27 -0.97 15.74
C LEU A 105 17.84 -1.46 17.06
N LYS A 106 17.79 -2.77 17.34
CA LYS A 106 18.33 -3.34 18.59
C LYS A 106 19.83 -3.10 18.73
N LYS A 107 20.58 -3.21 17.63
CA LYS A 107 22.04 -2.98 17.59
C LYS A 107 22.44 -1.55 17.95
N THR A 108 21.55 -0.57 17.79
CA THR A 108 21.84 0.82 18.19
C THR A 108 22.02 0.96 19.70
N GLY A 109 21.40 0.09 20.50
CA GLY A 109 21.33 0.23 21.96
C GLY A 109 20.49 1.41 22.45
N TYR A 110 19.99 2.27 21.55
CA TYR A 110 19.23 3.49 21.84
C TYR A 110 17.74 3.22 22.09
N TYR A 111 17.23 2.14 21.50
CA TYR A 111 15.83 1.74 21.59
C TYR A 111 15.66 0.46 22.42
N ASP A 112 14.54 0.36 23.13
CA ASP A 112 13.96 -0.90 23.57
C ASP A 112 13.12 -1.46 22.42
N VAL A 113 13.57 -2.59 21.86
CA VAL A 113 13.03 -3.16 20.62
C VAL A 113 12.47 -4.55 20.88
N TYR A 114 11.24 -4.80 20.45
CA TYR A 114 10.64 -6.13 20.48
C TYR A 114 9.82 -6.40 19.20
N LYS A 115 9.67 -7.69 18.87
CA LYS A 115 8.72 -8.14 17.86
C LYS A 115 7.42 -8.54 18.56
N GLN A 116 6.30 -7.99 18.13
CA GLN A 116 4.97 -8.33 18.64
C GLN A 116 4.35 -9.41 17.73
N PRO A 117 4.32 -10.69 18.13
CA PRO A 117 3.68 -11.73 17.34
C PRO A 117 2.16 -11.59 17.39
N PHE A 118 1.51 -11.82 16.25
CA PHE A 118 0.06 -12.00 16.16
C PHE A 118 -0.27 -13.02 15.09
N VAL A 119 -1.39 -13.73 15.22
CA VAL A 119 -1.79 -14.79 14.28
C VAL A 119 -3.00 -14.30 13.52
N GLU A 120 -2.91 -14.35 12.20
CA GLU A 120 -4.01 -13.96 11.31
C GLU A 120 -4.19 -14.99 10.21
N LEU A 121 -5.40 -15.04 9.67
CA LEU A 121 -5.69 -15.89 8.53
C LEU A 121 -5.02 -15.33 7.28
N PHE A 122 -4.08 -16.08 6.75
CA PHE A 122 -3.45 -15.82 5.48
C PHE A 122 -4.23 -16.49 4.35
N THR A 123 -4.44 -15.75 3.25
CA THR A 123 -4.99 -16.29 2.00
C THR A 123 -4.20 -15.82 0.80
N ALA A 124 -3.96 -16.73 -0.14
CA ALA A 124 -3.41 -16.45 -1.45
C ALA A 124 -3.88 -17.53 -2.42
N ALA A 125 -3.83 -17.27 -3.73
CA ALA A 125 -4.20 -18.27 -4.71
C ALA A 125 -3.37 -18.18 -5.99
N THR A 126 -3.23 -19.32 -6.66
CA THR A 126 -2.90 -19.34 -8.09
C THR A 126 -4.21 -19.32 -8.87
N VAL A 127 -4.34 -18.37 -9.81
CA VAL A 127 -5.54 -18.18 -10.61
C VAL A 127 -5.24 -18.44 -12.07
N SER A 128 -6.14 -19.14 -12.75
CA SER A 128 -6.20 -19.16 -14.21
C SER A 128 -7.64 -19.02 -14.68
N LEU A 129 -7.84 -18.13 -15.64
CA LEU A 129 -9.10 -17.93 -16.32
C LEU A 129 -8.87 -18.07 -17.83
N THR A 130 -9.65 -18.95 -18.46
CA THR A 130 -9.75 -19.03 -19.93
C THR A 130 -11.19 -18.73 -20.29
N ALA A 131 -11.41 -17.84 -21.25
CA ALA A 131 -12.75 -17.51 -21.72
C ALA A 131 -12.75 -17.31 -23.24
N ALA A 132 -13.79 -17.82 -23.91
CA ALA A 132 -13.87 -17.82 -25.38
C ALA A 132 -12.61 -18.42 -26.06
N GLY A 133 -12.04 -19.48 -25.47
CA GLY A 133 -10.87 -20.17 -26.00
C GLY A 133 -9.51 -19.47 -25.83
N ALA A 134 -9.46 -18.34 -25.11
CA ALA A 134 -8.22 -17.59 -24.86
C ALA A 134 -7.99 -17.37 -23.36
N PRO A 135 -6.73 -17.38 -22.87
CA PRO A 135 -6.40 -16.95 -21.52
C PRO A 135 -6.82 -15.49 -21.30
N VAL A 136 -7.39 -15.21 -20.14
CA VAL A 136 -7.74 -13.85 -19.70
C VAL A 136 -6.99 -13.60 -18.39
N PRO A 137 -6.12 -12.59 -18.32
CA PRO A 137 -5.46 -12.21 -17.07
C PRO A 137 -6.49 -11.91 -15.98
N ALA A 138 -6.34 -12.56 -14.84
CA ALA A 138 -7.28 -12.45 -13.73
C ALA A 138 -6.52 -12.48 -12.40
N GLU A 139 -6.99 -11.69 -11.45
CA GLU A 139 -6.40 -11.55 -10.13
C GLU A 139 -7.26 -12.21 -9.06
N TYR A 140 -6.61 -12.75 -8.03
CA TYR A 140 -7.29 -13.33 -6.87
C TYR A 140 -7.86 -12.23 -5.97
N LEU A 141 -9.07 -12.43 -5.46
CA LEU A 141 -9.58 -11.63 -4.36
C LEU A 141 -9.38 -12.39 -3.05
N THR A 142 -8.66 -11.79 -2.09
CA THR A 142 -8.32 -12.44 -0.81
C THR A 142 -9.57 -12.93 -0.08
N TYR A 143 -9.45 -14.07 0.60
CA TYR A 143 -10.54 -14.85 1.19
C TYR A 143 -11.48 -15.58 0.20
N GLY A 144 -11.26 -15.45 -1.11
CA GLY A 144 -11.98 -16.23 -2.11
C GLY A 144 -11.70 -17.74 -2.01
N PRO A 145 -12.71 -18.62 -2.17
CA PRO A 145 -12.52 -20.06 -2.05
C PRO A 145 -11.89 -20.67 -3.31
N SER A 146 -11.24 -21.83 -3.14
CA SER A 146 -10.73 -22.65 -4.25
C SER A 146 -11.85 -23.17 -5.15
N ALA A 147 -11.57 -23.29 -6.43
CA ALA A 147 -12.50 -23.87 -7.41
C ALA A 147 -11.81 -24.37 -8.66
N LYS A 148 -12.46 -25.31 -9.34
CA LYS A 148 -12.16 -25.70 -10.71
C LYS A 148 -13.47 -25.95 -11.43
N VAL A 149 -13.94 -24.94 -12.16
CA VAL A 149 -15.25 -24.94 -12.80
C VAL A 149 -15.12 -24.58 -14.28
N THR A 150 -15.96 -25.18 -15.11
CA THR A 150 -16.13 -24.80 -16.51
C THR A 150 -17.62 -24.65 -16.78
N ALA A 151 -18.03 -23.44 -17.14
CA ALA A 151 -19.42 -23.07 -17.34
C ALA A 151 -19.51 -21.87 -18.29
N ASN A 152 -20.70 -21.43 -18.64
CA ASN A 152 -20.85 -20.25 -19.49
C ASN A 152 -20.77 -18.96 -18.66
N LEU A 153 -20.27 -17.88 -19.26
CA LEU A 153 -20.36 -16.54 -18.68
C LEU A 153 -21.76 -15.99 -18.87
N VAL A 154 -22.34 -15.48 -17.79
CA VAL A 154 -23.64 -14.82 -17.78
C VAL A 154 -23.47 -13.41 -17.23
N LYS A 155 -23.86 -12.41 -18.02
CA LYS A 155 -23.87 -11.01 -17.59
C LYS A 155 -24.88 -10.84 -16.45
N VAL A 156 -24.43 -10.27 -15.35
CA VAL A 156 -25.29 -9.85 -14.24
C VAL A 156 -25.84 -8.45 -14.53
N ASN A 157 -27.10 -8.19 -14.16
CA ASN A 157 -27.71 -6.88 -14.34
C ASN A 157 -27.16 -5.88 -13.32
N ASN A 158 -27.27 -4.59 -13.61
CA ASN A 158 -26.82 -3.52 -12.71
C ASN A 158 -25.39 -3.75 -12.20
N LEU A 159 -25.22 -3.84 -10.88
CA LEU A 159 -23.93 -4.01 -10.20
C LEU A 159 -23.84 -5.32 -9.41
N GLY A 160 -24.86 -6.19 -9.41
CA GLY A 160 -24.86 -7.42 -8.59
C GLY A 160 -24.91 -7.16 -7.08
N CYS A 161 -25.45 -6.01 -6.67
CA CYS A 161 -25.54 -5.62 -5.26
C CYS A 161 -26.75 -6.25 -4.57
N ASN A 162 -27.76 -6.67 -5.34
CA ASN A 162 -28.91 -7.41 -4.86
C ASN A 162 -28.96 -8.78 -5.53
N VAL A 163 -29.50 -9.79 -4.85
CA VAL A 163 -29.72 -11.11 -5.46
C VAL A 163 -30.63 -11.02 -6.69
N SER A 164 -31.57 -10.08 -6.73
CA SER A 164 -32.45 -9.83 -7.88
C SER A 164 -31.74 -9.29 -9.13
N ASP A 165 -30.50 -8.81 -9.00
CA ASP A 165 -29.67 -8.40 -10.15
C ASP A 165 -29.21 -9.62 -10.97
N PHE A 166 -29.23 -10.81 -10.38
CA PHE A 166 -28.76 -12.04 -11.01
C PHE A 166 -29.89 -12.71 -11.79
N PRO A 167 -29.77 -12.84 -13.13
CA PRO A 167 -30.80 -13.49 -13.93
C PRO A 167 -30.89 -14.99 -13.59
N ALA A 168 -32.09 -15.57 -13.72
CA ALA A 168 -32.32 -16.99 -13.40
C ALA A 168 -31.36 -17.96 -14.13
N GLY A 169 -30.91 -17.58 -15.33
CA GLY A 169 -29.94 -18.36 -16.12
C GLY A 169 -28.50 -18.38 -15.56
N VAL A 170 -28.19 -17.67 -14.47
CA VAL A 170 -26.87 -17.71 -13.82
C VAL A 170 -26.65 -18.99 -13.02
N SER A 171 -27.72 -19.68 -12.61
CA SER A 171 -27.61 -20.90 -11.81
C SER A 171 -26.82 -21.97 -12.57
N GLY A 172 -25.77 -22.51 -11.95
CA GLY A 172 -24.83 -23.44 -12.60
C GLY A 172 -23.80 -22.78 -13.51
N GLN A 173 -23.80 -21.46 -13.66
CA GLN A 173 -22.95 -20.69 -14.57
C GLN A 173 -21.97 -19.77 -13.83
N ILE A 174 -21.09 -19.09 -14.57
CA ILE A 174 -20.15 -18.10 -14.03
C ILE A 174 -20.74 -16.70 -14.24
N ALA A 175 -20.91 -15.95 -13.14
CA ALA A 175 -21.44 -14.59 -13.15
C ALA A 175 -20.37 -13.58 -13.61
N LEU A 176 -20.66 -12.74 -14.60
CA LEU A 176 -19.82 -11.60 -14.99
C LEU A 176 -20.43 -10.30 -14.44
N ILE A 177 -19.74 -9.66 -13.50
CA ILE A 177 -20.25 -8.58 -12.65
C ILE A 177 -19.40 -7.34 -12.82
N SER A 178 -20.02 -6.17 -12.96
CA SER A 178 -19.28 -4.90 -12.97
C SER A 178 -18.88 -4.49 -11.55
N ARG A 179 -17.66 -3.98 -11.36
CA ARG A 179 -17.29 -3.24 -10.14
C ARG A 179 -18.21 -2.03 -9.98
N GLY A 180 -18.58 -1.71 -8.75
CA GLY A 180 -19.45 -0.58 -8.45
C GLY A 180 -19.49 -0.29 -6.96
N THR A 181 -20.63 0.18 -6.47
CA THR A 181 -20.79 0.76 -5.12
C THR A 181 -20.80 -0.25 -3.98
N CYS A 182 -21.33 -1.46 -4.19
CA CYS A 182 -21.28 -2.51 -3.17
C CYS A 182 -19.94 -3.26 -3.17
N THR A 183 -19.59 -3.81 -2.00
CA THR A 183 -18.33 -4.54 -1.79
C THR A 183 -18.25 -5.81 -2.64
N PHE A 184 -17.02 -6.28 -2.88
CA PHE A 184 -16.79 -7.55 -3.58
C PHE A 184 -17.38 -8.74 -2.82
N ALA A 185 -17.36 -8.70 -1.49
CA ALA A 185 -17.99 -9.70 -0.62
C ALA A 185 -19.49 -9.84 -0.92
N ILE A 186 -20.22 -8.72 -0.99
CA ILE A 186 -21.66 -8.72 -1.31
C ILE A 186 -21.90 -9.33 -2.69
N LYS A 187 -21.10 -8.95 -3.70
CA LYS A 187 -21.22 -9.50 -5.06
C LYS A 187 -20.97 -11.02 -5.07
N ALA A 188 -19.94 -11.48 -4.37
CA ALA A 188 -19.58 -12.91 -4.30
C ALA A 188 -20.62 -13.73 -3.52
N THR A 189 -21.17 -13.19 -2.43
CA THR A 189 -22.27 -13.81 -1.67
C THR A 189 -23.55 -13.87 -2.50
N ASN A 190 -23.91 -12.79 -3.20
CA ASN A 190 -25.12 -12.78 -4.03
C ASN A 190 -25.00 -13.74 -5.23
N ALA A 191 -23.81 -13.81 -5.85
CA ALA A 191 -23.55 -14.78 -6.91
C ALA A 191 -23.76 -16.22 -6.43
N LYS A 192 -23.23 -16.54 -5.24
CA LYS A 192 -23.44 -17.84 -4.58
C LYS A 192 -24.92 -18.10 -4.32
N ALA A 193 -25.63 -17.14 -3.74
CA ALA A 193 -27.05 -17.24 -3.42
C ALA A 193 -27.92 -17.43 -4.67
N ALA A 194 -27.54 -16.84 -5.81
CA ALA A 194 -28.18 -17.04 -7.11
C ALA A 194 -27.82 -18.38 -7.78
N GLY A 195 -26.97 -19.20 -7.15
CA GLY A 195 -26.56 -20.51 -7.64
C GLY A 195 -25.42 -20.48 -8.65
N ALA A 196 -24.69 -19.36 -8.79
CA ALA A 196 -23.51 -19.30 -9.65
C ALA A 196 -22.40 -20.21 -9.10
N VAL A 197 -21.70 -20.90 -9.99
CA VAL A 197 -20.55 -21.77 -9.65
C VAL A 197 -19.22 -21.02 -9.60
N GLY A 198 -19.22 -19.75 -10.06
CA GLY A 198 -18.11 -18.82 -9.98
C GLY A 198 -18.55 -17.41 -10.31
N ALA A 199 -17.70 -16.43 -10.02
CA ALA A 199 -17.91 -15.02 -10.31
C ALA A 199 -16.63 -14.39 -10.89
N VAL A 200 -16.83 -13.47 -11.81
CA VAL A 200 -15.77 -12.67 -12.45
C VAL A 200 -16.19 -11.22 -12.32
N ILE A 201 -15.42 -10.43 -11.59
CA ILE A 201 -15.68 -9.00 -11.40
C ILE A 201 -14.73 -8.22 -12.29
N TYR A 202 -15.22 -7.35 -13.17
CA TYR A 202 -14.35 -6.50 -13.99
C TYR A 202 -14.32 -5.06 -13.46
N ASN A 203 -13.15 -4.44 -13.57
CA ASN A 203 -12.90 -3.11 -13.03
C ASN A 203 -13.78 -2.04 -13.71
N ASN A 204 -14.04 -0.95 -12.99
CA ASN A 204 -14.72 0.24 -13.53
C ASN A 204 -13.76 1.43 -13.72
N VAL A 205 -12.46 1.22 -13.43
CA VAL A 205 -11.37 2.17 -13.69
C VAL A 205 -10.53 1.63 -14.84
N PRO A 206 -10.27 2.44 -15.88
CA PRO A 206 -9.50 2.01 -17.04
C PRO A 206 -8.03 1.73 -16.67
N LEU A 207 -7.40 0.82 -17.41
CA LEU A 207 -5.97 0.47 -17.32
C LEU A 207 -5.49 -0.06 -15.95
N GLN A 208 -6.41 -0.44 -15.05
CA GLN A 208 -6.09 -0.96 -13.73
C GLN A 208 -6.53 -2.42 -13.59
N SER A 209 -5.61 -3.28 -13.15
CA SER A 209 -5.94 -4.62 -12.66
C SER A 209 -6.88 -4.54 -11.46
N LEU A 210 -7.77 -5.53 -11.31
CA LEU A 210 -8.67 -5.62 -10.18
C LEU A 210 -8.16 -6.66 -9.18
N SER A 211 -7.21 -6.26 -8.33
CA SER A 211 -6.93 -6.98 -7.08
C SER A 211 -7.88 -6.45 -5.99
N GLY A 212 -8.12 -7.23 -4.95
CA GLY A 212 -8.96 -6.80 -3.83
C GLY A 212 -9.21 -7.87 -2.78
N THR A 213 -10.07 -7.53 -1.82
CA THR A 213 -10.39 -8.40 -0.69
C THR A 213 -11.89 -8.61 -0.56
N LEU A 214 -12.31 -9.80 -0.13
CA LEU A 214 -13.68 -10.05 0.34
C LEU A 214 -13.88 -9.61 1.79
N GLY A 215 -12.87 -8.98 2.41
CA GLY A 215 -12.93 -8.38 3.74
C GLY A 215 -12.77 -9.37 4.89
N GLY A 216 -12.94 -10.66 4.65
CA GLY A 216 -12.77 -11.72 5.65
C GLY A 216 -13.34 -13.04 5.16
N GLU A 217 -13.44 -14.01 6.07
CA GLU A 217 -14.07 -15.29 5.77
C GLU A 217 -15.58 -15.16 5.58
N GLY A 218 -16.14 -15.92 4.64
CA GLY A 218 -17.57 -15.98 4.39
C GLY A 218 -17.94 -17.07 3.40
N ASP A 219 -19.25 -17.27 3.20
CA ASP A 219 -19.77 -18.17 2.19
C ASP A 219 -19.87 -17.44 0.84
N TYR A 220 -18.84 -17.64 0.01
CA TYR A 220 -18.67 -16.93 -1.25
C TYR A 220 -18.68 -17.90 -2.44
N ALA A 221 -19.11 -17.38 -3.60
CA ALA A 221 -18.74 -18.00 -4.86
C ALA A 221 -17.23 -17.77 -5.10
N PRO A 222 -16.53 -18.73 -5.73
CA PRO A 222 -15.16 -18.52 -6.21
C PRO A 222 -15.13 -17.29 -7.11
N VAL A 223 -14.24 -16.33 -6.82
CA VAL A 223 -14.28 -15.01 -7.45
C VAL A 223 -12.90 -14.52 -7.84
N VAL A 224 -12.82 -13.92 -9.03
CA VAL A 224 -11.60 -13.30 -9.58
C VAL A 224 -11.90 -11.94 -10.17
N GLY A 225 -10.86 -11.09 -10.23
CA GLY A 225 -10.94 -9.74 -10.75
C GLY A 225 -10.29 -9.60 -12.12
N LEU A 226 -10.87 -8.78 -13.01
CA LEU A 226 -10.33 -8.44 -14.33
C LEU A 226 -10.17 -6.92 -14.49
N THR A 227 -9.36 -6.51 -15.47
CA THR A 227 -9.37 -5.11 -15.93
C THR A 227 -10.72 -4.76 -16.58
N GLN A 228 -10.99 -3.45 -16.70
CA GLN A 228 -12.20 -2.96 -17.37
C GLN A 228 -12.28 -3.44 -18.82
N GLU A 229 -11.15 -3.40 -19.54
CA GLU A 229 -11.04 -3.72 -20.96
C GLU A 229 -11.31 -5.22 -21.20
N ALA A 230 -10.76 -6.09 -20.34
CA ALA A 230 -11.01 -7.52 -20.41
C ALA A 230 -12.50 -7.84 -20.17
N GLY A 231 -13.11 -7.21 -19.16
CA GLY A 231 -14.55 -7.35 -18.88
C GLY A 231 -15.43 -6.91 -20.05
N ASN A 232 -15.17 -5.73 -20.61
CA ASN A 232 -15.90 -5.18 -21.76
C ASN A 232 -15.74 -6.07 -23.00
N GLY A 233 -14.54 -6.61 -23.23
CA GLY A 233 -14.29 -7.56 -24.31
C GLY A 233 -15.11 -8.85 -24.17
N LEU A 234 -15.28 -9.36 -22.94
CA LEU A 234 -16.13 -10.52 -22.67
C LEU A 234 -17.62 -10.20 -22.84
N LEU A 235 -18.07 -9.01 -22.41
CA LEU A 235 -19.45 -8.56 -22.62
C LEU A 235 -19.83 -8.50 -24.10
N ALA A 236 -18.93 -7.96 -24.95
CA ALA A 236 -19.15 -7.91 -26.39
C ALA A 236 -19.31 -9.32 -27.00
N LYS A 237 -18.49 -10.29 -26.54
CA LYS A 237 -18.60 -11.69 -26.98
C LYS A 237 -19.89 -12.36 -26.51
N ILE A 238 -20.33 -12.11 -25.28
CA ILE A 238 -21.63 -12.59 -24.75
C ILE A 238 -22.79 -12.05 -25.59
N GLY A 239 -22.71 -10.79 -26.04
CA GLY A 239 -23.70 -10.20 -26.95
C GLY A 239 -23.82 -10.91 -28.31
N ASN A 240 -22.76 -11.61 -28.73
CA ASN A 240 -22.69 -12.34 -29.99
C ASN A 240 -22.98 -13.86 -29.84
N GLY A 241 -23.24 -14.34 -28.62
CA GLY A 241 -23.54 -15.74 -28.35
C GLY A 241 -23.01 -16.24 -27.01
N THR A 242 -23.11 -17.55 -26.79
CA THR A 242 -22.64 -18.18 -25.56
C THR A 242 -21.12 -18.16 -25.46
N VAL A 243 -20.59 -17.66 -24.34
CA VAL A 243 -19.15 -17.69 -24.05
C VAL A 243 -18.88 -18.71 -22.96
N SER A 244 -18.17 -19.79 -23.30
CA SER A 244 -17.66 -20.74 -22.31
C SER A 244 -16.42 -20.19 -21.61
N ALA A 245 -16.32 -20.40 -20.29
CA ALA A 245 -15.17 -20.05 -19.48
C ALA A 245 -14.80 -21.17 -18.51
N SER A 246 -13.49 -21.33 -18.30
CA SER A 246 -12.89 -22.23 -17.32
C SER A 246 -12.16 -21.38 -16.29
N LEU A 247 -12.60 -21.49 -15.02
CA LEU A 247 -12.03 -20.80 -13.88
C LEU A 247 -11.38 -21.84 -12.95
N SER A 248 -10.09 -21.68 -12.70
CA SER A 248 -9.34 -22.43 -11.70
C SER A 248 -8.75 -21.48 -10.68
N VAL A 249 -9.10 -21.67 -9.42
CA VAL A 249 -8.57 -20.95 -8.25
C VAL A 249 -8.02 -22.01 -7.30
N GLU A 250 -6.71 -22.02 -7.11
CA GLU A 250 -6.04 -22.88 -6.14
C GLU A 250 -5.63 -22.01 -4.96
N ALA A 251 -6.55 -21.82 -4.02
CA ALA A 251 -6.35 -20.99 -2.84
C ALA A 251 -5.75 -21.78 -1.68
N ILE A 252 -4.80 -21.16 -0.99
CA ILE A 252 -4.30 -21.57 0.31
C ILE A 252 -4.94 -20.70 1.38
N ARG A 253 -5.31 -21.33 2.49
CA ARG A 253 -5.94 -20.68 3.64
C ARG A 253 -5.40 -21.31 4.91
N GLU A 254 -4.62 -20.55 5.67
CA GLU A 254 -3.97 -21.04 6.88
C GLU A 254 -3.68 -19.89 7.85
N ASN A 255 -3.64 -20.19 9.14
CA ASN A 255 -3.23 -19.23 10.14
C ASN A 255 -1.71 -19.06 10.09
N ARG A 256 -1.23 -17.82 9.87
CA ARG A 256 0.19 -17.48 9.90
C ARG A 256 0.50 -16.54 11.04
N THR A 257 1.63 -16.78 11.70
CA THR A 257 2.20 -15.83 12.65
C THR A 257 2.85 -14.70 11.89
N ASN A 258 2.45 -13.48 12.22
CA ASN A 258 3.04 -12.22 11.77
C ASN A 258 3.74 -11.49 12.91
N TYR A 259 4.48 -10.44 12.57
CA TYR A 259 5.16 -9.59 13.53
C TYR A 259 4.98 -8.10 13.21
N ASN A 260 4.60 -7.32 14.21
CA ASN A 260 4.98 -5.91 14.22
C ASN A 260 6.40 -5.80 14.82
N VAL A 261 7.17 -4.78 14.43
CA VAL A 261 8.41 -4.40 15.12
C VAL A 261 8.18 -3.08 15.83
N ILE A 262 8.30 -3.08 17.16
CA ILE A 262 8.13 -1.89 17.98
C ILE A 262 9.48 -1.51 18.57
N ALA A 263 9.85 -0.23 18.43
CA ALA A 263 11.09 0.32 18.98
C ALA A 263 10.81 1.64 19.69
N GLU A 264 10.95 1.68 21.01
CA GLU A 264 10.82 2.92 21.79
C GLU A 264 12.17 3.42 22.27
N SER A 265 12.44 4.72 22.14
CA SER A 265 13.68 5.30 22.65
C SER A 265 13.75 5.11 24.17
N LYS A 266 14.91 4.68 24.68
CA LYS A 266 15.15 4.55 26.12
C LYS A 266 15.18 5.89 26.88
N GLN A 267 15.28 6.98 26.13
CA GLN A 267 15.32 8.34 26.65
C GLN A 267 13.98 9.05 26.43
N GLY A 268 13.76 10.11 27.21
CA GLY A 268 12.58 10.95 27.12
C GLY A 268 11.44 10.51 28.04
N ASP A 269 10.37 11.31 28.06
CA ASP A 269 9.17 11.04 28.83
C ASP A 269 8.30 9.97 28.16
N HIS A 270 8.25 8.79 28.76
CA HIS A 270 7.44 7.65 28.30
C HIS A 270 5.94 7.81 28.58
N ASN A 271 5.52 8.90 29.24
CA ASN A 271 4.11 9.27 29.41
C ASN A 271 3.63 10.30 28.38
N ASN A 272 4.53 10.78 27.51
CA ASN A 272 4.20 11.68 26.40
C ASN A 272 5.01 11.27 25.18
N VAL A 273 4.51 10.27 24.45
CA VAL A 273 5.23 9.57 23.38
C VAL A 273 4.81 10.08 22.01
N LEU A 274 5.78 10.44 21.17
CA LEU A 274 5.57 10.57 19.73
C LEU A 274 5.67 9.18 19.11
N MET A 275 4.64 8.71 18.42
CA MET A 275 4.73 7.47 17.67
C MET A 275 4.79 7.74 16.16
N LEU A 276 5.63 7.01 15.45
CA LEU A 276 5.77 7.05 13.99
C LEU A 276 5.52 5.65 13.43
N GLY A 277 5.05 5.52 12.20
CA GLY A 277 4.98 4.21 11.56
C GLY A 277 4.91 4.24 10.05
N GLY A 278 5.21 3.07 9.49
CA GLY A 278 5.06 2.66 8.10
C GLY A 278 4.94 1.13 8.07
N HIS A 279 4.25 0.58 7.09
CA HIS A 279 4.04 -0.87 7.02
C HIS A 279 5.15 -1.58 6.26
N THR A 280 5.35 -2.85 6.63
CA THR A 280 6.53 -3.62 6.23
C THR A 280 6.23 -4.69 5.19
N ASP A 281 4.97 -5.08 5.07
CA ASP A 281 4.50 -5.95 4.00
C ASP A 281 4.24 -5.18 2.70
N SER A 282 4.20 -5.90 1.60
CA SER A 282 3.74 -5.44 0.28
C SER A 282 2.56 -6.29 -0.17
N VAL A 283 1.94 -5.97 -1.31
CA VAL A 283 1.10 -6.95 -2.03
C VAL A 283 1.92 -8.12 -2.60
N PHE A 284 1.23 -9.21 -2.94
CA PHE A 284 1.83 -10.37 -3.63
C PHE A 284 2.35 -10.06 -5.05
N ALA A 285 1.78 -9.05 -5.69
CA ALA A 285 2.04 -8.74 -7.09
C ALA A 285 3.45 -8.18 -7.32
N GLY A 286 4.07 -7.57 -6.31
CA GLY A 286 5.32 -6.85 -6.48
C GLY A 286 6.13 -6.63 -5.21
N PRO A 287 7.33 -6.05 -5.38
CA PRO A 287 8.24 -5.83 -4.27
C PRO A 287 7.71 -4.79 -3.29
N GLY A 288 7.00 -3.74 -3.71
CA GLY A 288 6.42 -2.75 -2.78
C GLY A 288 7.43 -1.71 -2.30
N ILE A 289 8.34 -1.23 -3.16
CA ILE A 289 9.44 -0.37 -2.69
C ILE A 289 9.00 1.05 -2.38
N ASN A 290 8.05 1.62 -3.13
CA ASN A 290 7.37 2.81 -2.68
C ASN A 290 6.29 2.47 -1.64
N ASP A 291 5.55 1.37 -1.87
CA ASP A 291 4.39 0.94 -1.07
C ASP A 291 4.64 -0.35 -0.26
N ASP A 292 4.98 -0.28 1.03
CA ASP A 292 5.40 0.92 1.78
C ASP A 292 6.87 0.83 2.19
N GLY A 293 7.71 0.41 1.25
CA GLY A 293 9.15 0.45 1.46
C GLY A 293 9.67 1.87 1.74
N SER A 294 9.06 2.89 1.13
CA SER A 294 9.49 4.28 1.29
C SER A 294 9.19 4.83 2.69
N GLY A 295 7.98 4.62 3.22
CA GLY A 295 7.60 5.04 4.57
C GLY A 295 8.33 4.26 5.66
N THR A 296 8.49 2.95 5.48
CA THR A 296 9.31 2.09 6.36
C THR A 296 10.75 2.59 6.44
N ILE A 297 11.41 2.83 5.30
CA ILE A 297 12.82 3.22 5.30
C ILE A 297 13.01 4.68 5.70
N GLY A 298 12.13 5.60 5.32
CA GLY A 298 12.14 6.99 5.81
C GLY A 298 12.03 7.07 7.33
N THR A 299 11.16 6.24 7.93
CA THR A 299 11.03 6.10 9.39
C THR A 299 12.29 5.52 10.02
N LEU A 300 12.85 4.44 9.43
CA LEU A 300 14.08 3.80 9.92
C LEU A 300 15.27 4.76 9.88
N VAL A 301 15.50 5.44 8.76
CA VAL A 301 16.65 6.34 8.57
C VAL A 301 16.55 7.53 9.53
N THR A 302 15.35 8.10 9.72
CA THR A 302 15.12 9.14 10.74
C THR A 302 15.45 8.63 12.14
N ALA A 303 15.03 7.41 12.48
CA ALA A 303 15.31 6.81 13.78
C ALA A 303 16.81 6.53 14.00
N LEU A 304 17.52 6.10 12.96
CA LEU A 304 18.97 5.91 13.03
C LEU A 304 19.70 7.24 13.19
N ALA A 305 19.27 8.28 12.48
CA ALA A 305 19.81 9.63 12.67
C ALA A 305 19.57 10.18 14.09
N LEU A 306 18.41 9.87 14.69
CA LEU A 306 18.02 10.31 16.03
C LEU A 306 18.96 9.80 17.14
N THR A 307 19.62 8.65 16.92
CA THR A 307 20.55 8.04 17.90
C THR A 307 21.72 8.96 18.31
N LYS A 308 21.99 10.00 17.52
CA LYS A 308 23.02 11.01 17.77
C LYS A 308 22.60 12.08 18.80
N PHE A 309 21.38 12.04 19.33
CA PHE A 309 20.82 13.14 20.12
C PHE A 309 20.12 12.67 21.40
N LYS A 310 19.94 13.62 22.34
CA LYS A 310 19.06 13.51 23.51
C LYS A 310 17.64 13.96 23.17
N LEU A 311 16.67 13.36 23.86
CA LEU A 311 15.24 13.66 23.73
C LEU A 311 14.67 14.10 25.08
N LYS A 312 13.62 14.93 25.06
CA LYS A 312 12.78 15.21 26.24
C LYS A 312 11.55 14.31 26.30
N ASN A 313 10.99 13.96 25.14
CA ASN A 313 9.83 13.09 24.99
C ASN A 313 10.28 11.79 24.31
N ALA A 314 9.72 10.66 24.71
CA ALA A 314 10.08 9.39 24.07
C ALA A 314 9.53 9.35 22.63
N VAL A 315 10.30 8.74 21.74
CA VAL A 315 9.90 8.48 20.35
C VAL A 315 9.77 6.97 20.18
N ARG A 316 8.61 6.54 19.68
CA ARG A 316 8.26 5.15 19.42
C ARG A 316 8.06 4.93 17.92
N LEU A 317 8.62 3.86 17.39
CA LEU A 317 8.43 3.41 16.02
C LEU A 317 7.53 2.19 16.03
N GLY A 318 6.55 2.16 15.13
CA GLY A 318 5.76 0.99 14.81
C GLY A 318 5.95 0.63 13.35
N PHE A 319 6.55 -0.53 13.12
CA PHE A 319 6.63 -1.13 11.80
C PHE A 319 5.56 -2.21 11.73
N TRP A 320 4.52 -1.94 10.94
CA TRP A 320 3.29 -2.71 10.95
C TRP A 320 3.37 -3.87 9.97
N GLY A 321 2.86 -5.03 10.37
CA GLY A 321 2.67 -6.16 9.45
C GLY A 321 1.22 -6.30 9.05
N ALA A 322 0.98 -6.88 7.86
CA ALA A 322 -0.35 -7.17 7.34
C ALA A 322 -1.24 -5.91 7.23
N GLU A 323 -0.65 -4.79 6.78
CA GLU A 323 -1.41 -3.60 6.41
C GLU A 323 -2.31 -3.93 5.21
N GLU A 324 -1.74 -4.59 4.21
CA GLU A 324 -2.38 -4.92 2.93
C GLU A 324 -3.59 -5.85 3.10
N PHE A 325 -3.62 -6.59 4.21
CA PHE A 325 -4.69 -7.48 4.62
C PHE A 325 -5.72 -6.80 5.55
N GLY A 326 -5.66 -5.47 5.68
CA GLY A 326 -6.61 -4.66 6.43
C GLY A 326 -6.06 -4.10 7.74
N LYS A 327 -4.84 -3.54 7.71
CA LYS A 327 -4.22 -2.82 8.84
C LYS A 327 -4.08 -3.71 10.08
N LEU A 328 -3.95 -5.02 9.90
CA LEU A 328 -4.10 -5.99 10.99
C LEU A 328 -3.06 -5.76 12.09
N GLY A 329 -1.83 -5.40 11.72
CA GLY A 329 -0.75 -5.09 12.65
C GLY A 329 -1.02 -3.90 13.55
N SER A 330 -1.37 -2.73 13.00
CA SER A 330 -1.65 -1.53 13.80
C SER A 330 -2.91 -1.68 14.66
N PHE A 331 -3.96 -2.33 14.14
CA PHE A 331 -5.15 -2.65 14.92
C PHE A 331 -4.84 -3.64 16.05
N HIS A 332 -4.02 -4.67 15.80
CA HIS A 332 -3.58 -5.60 16.84
C HIS A 332 -2.79 -4.88 17.93
N TYR A 333 -1.83 -4.03 17.54
CA TYR A 333 -1.07 -3.22 18.49
C TYR A 333 -1.99 -2.35 19.35
N MET A 334 -2.93 -1.64 18.74
CA MET A 334 -3.85 -0.78 19.47
C MET A 334 -4.74 -1.59 20.45
N LYS A 335 -5.26 -2.74 20.02
CA LYS A 335 -6.03 -3.66 20.88
C LYS A 335 -5.19 -4.18 22.06
N SER A 336 -3.88 -4.36 21.87
CA SER A 336 -2.97 -4.86 22.92
C SER A 336 -2.68 -3.84 24.02
N ILE A 337 -2.94 -2.54 23.79
CA ILE A 337 -2.69 -1.47 24.76
C ILE A 337 -3.96 -0.77 25.25
N ASN A 338 -5.08 -0.84 24.52
CA ASN A 338 -6.29 -0.09 24.83
C ASN A 338 -7.27 -0.77 25.80
N GLY A 339 -6.93 -1.96 26.31
CA GLY A 339 -7.77 -2.76 27.19
C GLY A 339 -8.62 -3.83 26.48
N THR A 340 -8.56 -3.95 25.15
CA THR A 340 -9.34 -4.96 24.40
C THR A 340 -8.72 -6.36 24.53
N LEU A 341 -7.41 -6.47 24.27
CA LEU A 341 -6.63 -7.70 24.45
C LEU A 341 -5.69 -7.61 25.65
N GLY A 342 -5.28 -6.38 25.99
CA GLY A 342 -4.35 -6.09 27.07
C GLY A 342 -4.23 -4.59 27.29
N GLY A 343 -3.42 -4.19 28.28
CA GLY A 343 -3.25 -2.79 28.65
C GLY A 343 -4.52 -2.17 29.24
N ASN A 344 -4.63 -0.85 29.16
CA ASN A 344 -5.79 -0.08 29.60
C ASN A 344 -5.73 1.35 29.03
N SER A 345 -6.77 2.15 29.27
CA SER A 345 -6.86 3.53 28.76
C SER A 345 -5.67 4.43 29.13
N THR A 346 -4.93 4.13 30.20
CA THR A 346 -3.72 4.86 30.59
C THR A 346 -2.57 4.61 29.62
N GLU A 347 -2.38 3.38 29.13
CA GLU A 347 -1.32 3.07 28.16
C GLU A 347 -1.53 3.77 26.82
N VAL A 348 -2.77 3.78 26.33
CA VAL A 348 -3.15 4.57 25.15
C VAL A 348 -2.90 6.05 25.38
N SER A 349 -3.20 6.55 26.58
CA SER A 349 -3.00 7.96 26.95
C SER A 349 -1.54 8.38 27.03
N LYS A 350 -0.57 7.45 27.01
CA LYS A 350 0.85 7.80 26.89
C LYS A 350 1.21 8.26 25.48
N LEU A 351 0.55 7.73 24.46
CA LEU A 351 0.74 8.17 23.08
C LEU A 351 0.19 9.58 22.96
N ARG A 352 0.99 10.55 22.54
CA ARG A 352 0.56 11.95 22.40
C ARG A 352 0.11 12.26 20.97
N ALA A 353 0.84 11.76 19.99
CA ALA A 353 0.53 11.87 18.58
C ALA A 353 1.05 10.64 17.82
N TYR A 354 0.48 10.40 16.64
CA TYR A 354 0.91 9.37 15.71
C TYR A 354 1.18 9.97 14.32
N LEU A 355 2.34 9.73 13.73
CA LEU A 355 2.64 10.12 12.36
C LEU A 355 2.76 8.88 11.48
N ASN A 356 1.98 8.85 10.40
CA ASN A 356 1.95 7.74 9.45
C ASN A 356 2.65 8.14 8.16
N PHE A 357 3.53 7.28 7.67
CA PHE A 357 4.23 7.48 6.41
C PHE A 357 4.01 6.25 5.58
N ASP A 358 3.27 6.45 4.50
CA ASP A 358 2.84 5.42 3.58
C ASP A 358 2.93 6.03 2.18
N MET A 359 3.78 5.47 1.32
CA MET A 359 4.12 6.00 -0.01
C MET A 359 4.57 7.47 0.02
N ILE A 360 5.84 7.70 0.35
CA ILE A 360 6.45 9.04 0.43
C ILE A 360 7.40 9.36 -0.74
N ALA A 361 7.42 8.54 -1.79
CA ALA A 361 8.38 8.64 -2.89
C ALA A 361 7.81 8.37 -4.30
N SER A 362 6.51 8.59 -4.55
CA SER A 362 5.89 8.29 -5.85
C SER A 362 6.57 9.03 -7.02
N PRO A 363 6.75 8.40 -8.21
CA PRO A 363 7.47 9.03 -9.32
C PRO A 363 6.78 10.28 -9.88
N ASN A 364 5.44 10.27 -9.94
CA ASN A 364 4.63 11.38 -10.42
C ASN A 364 3.95 12.09 -9.24
N TYR A 365 4.70 12.29 -8.14
CA TYR A 365 4.18 12.73 -6.84
C TYR A 365 3.42 14.05 -6.84
N VAL A 366 2.61 14.21 -5.80
CA VAL A 366 2.28 15.49 -5.16
C VAL A 366 2.93 15.55 -3.77
N LEU A 367 3.05 16.73 -3.17
CA LEU A 367 3.44 16.84 -1.74
C LEU A 367 2.17 16.95 -0.90
N GLY A 368 1.57 15.79 -0.59
CA GLY A 368 0.34 15.67 0.17
C GLY A 368 0.57 15.66 1.69
N ILE A 369 -0.24 16.42 2.42
CA ILE A 369 -0.24 16.48 3.89
C ILE A 369 -1.63 16.07 4.39
N TYR A 370 -1.72 15.13 5.33
CA TYR A 370 -3.04 14.73 5.84
C TYR A 370 -3.80 15.90 6.49
N ASP A 371 -5.03 16.14 6.01
CA ASP A 371 -5.95 17.21 6.42
C ASP A 371 -6.38 17.03 7.89
N GLY A 372 -5.65 17.66 8.80
CA GLY A 372 -5.80 17.57 10.23
C GLY A 372 -6.93 18.43 10.77
N ASP A 373 -7.11 19.61 10.22
CA ASP A 373 -8.14 20.57 10.60
C ASP A 373 -9.50 20.29 9.92
N GLY A 374 -9.52 19.48 8.87
CA GLY A 374 -10.71 19.04 8.14
C GLY A 374 -11.26 20.07 7.17
N ASN A 375 -10.52 21.13 6.85
CA ASN A 375 -10.99 22.24 6.02
C ASN A 375 -11.18 21.84 4.55
N ALA A 376 -10.41 20.85 4.08
CA ALA A 376 -10.39 20.46 2.68
C ALA A 376 -11.42 19.36 2.40
N PHE A 377 -11.59 18.42 3.33
CA PHE A 377 -12.45 17.25 3.11
C PHE A 377 -13.60 17.09 4.13
N ASN A 378 -13.84 18.10 4.98
CA ASN A 378 -14.85 18.05 6.04
C ASN A 378 -14.64 16.87 7.01
N PHE A 379 -13.40 16.40 7.14
CA PHE A 379 -13.01 15.33 8.06
C PHE A 379 -11.77 15.70 8.88
N SER A 380 -12.00 16.41 9.98
CA SER A 380 -10.93 16.74 10.93
C SER A 380 -10.53 15.55 11.80
N GLY A 381 -9.21 15.38 11.96
CA GLY A 381 -8.61 14.48 12.94
C GLY A 381 -8.80 14.94 14.40
N PRO A 382 -8.41 14.12 15.40
CA PRO A 382 -8.48 14.50 16.81
C PRO A 382 -7.63 15.75 17.13
N ALA A 383 -8.02 16.49 18.17
CA ALA A 383 -7.37 17.74 18.55
C ALA A 383 -5.84 17.64 18.65
N GLY A 384 -5.13 18.44 17.85
CA GLY A 384 -3.68 18.35 17.66
C GLY A 384 -3.30 17.91 16.24
N SER A 385 -4.18 17.23 15.51
CA SER A 385 -3.97 16.88 14.09
C SER A 385 -3.76 18.12 13.21
N ASN A 386 -4.54 19.18 13.44
CA ASN A 386 -4.38 20.47 12.78
C ASN A 386 -3.00 21.11 13.03
N THR A 387 -2.44 20.94 14.23
CA THR A 387 -1.08 21.42 14.54
C THR A 387 -0.04 20.60 13.78
N ILE A 388 -0.23 19.28 13.69
CA ILE A 388 0.67 18.39 12.95
C ILE A 388 0.66 18.74 11.47
N GLU A 389 -0.52 18.93 10.88
CA GLU A 389 -0.69 19.43 9.52
C GLU A 389 0.06 20.74 9.32
N ARG A 390 -0.24 21.76 10.15
CA ARG A 390 0.39 23.08 10.02
C ARG A 390 1.91 23.03 10.11
N ASP A 391 2.45 22.14 10.95
CA ASP A 391 3.89 21.97 11.09
C ASP A 391 4.55 21.37 9.84
N PHE A 392 3.85 20.49 9.12
CA PHE A 392 4.28 20.02 7.82
C PHE A 392 4.16 21.12 6.75
N GLU A 393 3.06 21.88 6.73
CA GLU A 393 2.89 22.99 5.78
C GLU A 393 4.03 24.01 5.90
N ILE A 394 4.35 24.43 7.13
CA ILE A 394 5.45 25.37 7.41
C ILE A 394 6.77 24.85 6.84
N PHE A 395 7.05 23.55 6.94
CA PHE A 395 8.29 22.97 6.42
C PHE A 395 8.44 23.18 4.90
N TYR A 396 7.36 23.01 4.13
CA TYR A 396 7.36 23.22 2.68
C TYR A 396 7.31 24.71 2.32
N GLU A 397 6.48 25.50 3.01
CA GLU A 397 6.33 26.95 2.81
C GLU A 397 7.66 27.69 3.03
N GLU A 398 8.41 27.37 4.08
CA GLU A 398 9.74 27.96 4.36
C GLU A 398 10.78 27.64 3.27
N ARG A 399 10.52 26.61 2.45
CA ARG A 399 11.35 26.21 1.30
C ARG A 399 10.79 26.73 -0.03
N GLY A 400 9.69 27.48 0.01
CA GLY A 400 9.01 27.98 -1.19
C GLY A 400 8.41 26.85 -2.04
N LEU A 401 8.10 25.71 -1.43
CA LEU A 401 7.54 24.54 -2.12
C LEU A 401 6.02 24.49 -1.93
N PRO A 402 5.25 24.15 -2.99
CA PRO A 402 3.83 23.93 -2.86
C PRO A 402 3.52 22.65 -2.08
N HIS A 403 2.31 22.56 -1.55
CA HIS A 403 1.75 21.37 -0.92
C HIS A 403 0.25 21.29 -1.23
N VAL A 404 -0.35 20.12 -1.02
CA VAL A 404 -1.80 19.90 -1.16
C VAL A 404 -2.35 19.12 0.02
N PRO A 405 -3.61 19.34 0.42
CA PRO A 405 -4.22 18.53 1.46
C PRO A 405 -4.48 17.10 0.94
N ALA A 406 -4.26 16.12 1.81
CA ALA A 406 -4.53 14.71 1.59
C ALA A 406 -5.61 14.22 2.57
N LEU A 407 -6.60 13.49 2.08
CA LEU A 407 -7.68 12.99 2.91
C LEU A 407 -7.18 11.89 3.87
N PHE A 408 -7.59 11.92 5.14
CA PHE A 408 -7.58 10.73 6.00
C PHE A 408 -8.62 9.71 5.52
N SER A 409 -8.28 8.98 4.47
CA SER A 409 -9.14 7.98 3.83
C SER A 409 -9.37 6.74 4.68
N LEU A 410 -8.65 6.59 5.81
CA LEU A 410 -8.65 5.41 6.68
C LEU A 410 -8.11 4.14 5.99
N ARG A 411 -7.43 4.32 4.86
CA ARG A 411 -6.82 3.24 4.07
C ARG A 411 -5.47 2.76 4.60
N SER A 412 -4.87 3.44 5.58
CA SER A 412 -3.56 3.07 6.17
C SER A 412 -3.61 3.02 7.71
N ASP A 413 -2.49 2.68 8.34
CA ASP A 413 -2.38 2.33 9.77
C ASP A 413 -2.82 3.45 10.73
N TYR A 414 -2.80 4.71 10.32
CA TYR A 414 -3.36 5.83 11.11
C TYR A 414 -4.83 5.62 11.48
N ALA A 415 -5.58 4.79 10.75
CA ALA A 415 -6.97 4.46 11.07
C ALA A 415 -7.10 3.89 12.49
N ALA A 416 -6.21 2.98 12.90
CA ALA A 416 -6.23 2.39 14.24
C ALA A 416 -6.06 3.47 15.34
N PHE A 417 -5.29 4.51 15.07
CA PHE A 417 -5.00 5.62 15.98
C PHE A 417 -6.15 6.64 16.01
N LEU A 418 -6.68 7.03 14.84
CA LEU A 418 -7.85 7.90 14.73
C LEU A 418 -9.08 7.28 15.41
N GLU A 419 -9.29 5.96 15.24
CA GLU A 419 -10.37 5.20 15.91
C GLU A 419 -10.19 5.06 17.43
N ASN A 420 -9.06 5.50 17.98
CA ASN A 420 -8.80 5.58 19.42
C ASN A 420 -8.58 7.04 19.89
N GLY A 421 -8.90 8.02 19.04
CA GLY A 421 -8.87 9.44 19.37
C GLY A 421 -7.46 9.98 19.58
N ILE A 422 -6.46 9.35 18.98
CA ILE A 422 -5.07 9.82 19.00
C ILE A 422 -4.91 10.82 17.85
N PRO A 423 -4.39 12.03 18.11
CA PRO A 423 -4.06 12.98 17.04
C PRO A 423 -3.09 12.33 16.07
N SER A 424 -3.46 12.33 14.80
CA SER A 424 -2.64 11.75 13.73
C SER A 424 -2.31 12.79 12.66
N GLY A 425 -1.25 12.54 11.91
CA GLY A 425 -0.89 13.26 10.69
C GLY A 425 0.15 12.48 9.90
N GLY A 426 0.72 13.09 8.87
CA GLY A 426 1.67 12.40 7.99
C GLY A 426 1.68 12.98 6.59
N LEU A 427 2.40 12.28 5.73
CA LEU A 427 2.68 12.70 4.36
C LEU A 427 2.26 11.60 3.39
N PHE A 428 1.86 12.01 2.19
CA PHE A 428 1.45 11.09 1.13
C PHE A 428 1.85 11.67 -0.23
N THR A 429 2.44 10.85 -1.10
CA THR A 429 2.85 11.30 -2.44
C THR A 429 1.90 10.90 -3.55
N GLY A 430 0.85 10.16 -3.23
CA GLY A 430 -0.14 9.70 -4.19
C GLY A 430 0.06 8.26 -4.62
N ALA A 431 -1.01 7.65 -5.11
CA ALA A 431 -1.04 6.27 -5.57
C ALA A 431 -1.70 6.19 -6.96
N GLU A 432 -2.78 5.45 -7.12
CA GLU A 432 -3.46 5.19 -8.40
C GLU A 432 -4.18 6.41 -9.03
N VAL A 433 -4.35 7.50 -8.26
CA VAL A 433 -5.11 8.69 -8.68
C VAL A 433 -4.40 9.41 -9.82
N LEU A 434 -5.16 9.89 -10.81
CA LEU A 434 -4.57 10.63 -11.93
C LEU A 434 -4.18 12.04 -11.50
N LYS A 435 -2.94 12.44 -11.82
CA LYS A 435 -2.46 13.80 -11.65
C LYS A 435 -3.29 14.77 -12.48
N THR A 436 -3.76 15.84 -11.85
CA THR A 436 -4.48 16.93 -12.51
C THR A 436 -3.52 17.87 -13.26
N PRO A 437 -4.01 18.64 -14.25
CA PRO A 437 -3.22 19.68 -14.90
C PRO A 437 -2.66 20.72 -13.91
N GLU A 438 -3.41 21.07 -12.87
CA GLU A 438 -3.03 22.02 -11.83
C GLU A 438 -1.88 21.46 -10.96
N GLU A 439 -1.99 20.20 -10.54
CA GLU A 439 -0.91 19.52 -9.82
C GLU A 439 0.35 19.37 -10.68
N ALA A 440 0.21 19.11 -11.99
CA ALA A 440 1.35 19.05 -12.90
C ALA A 440 2.06 20.40 -13.05
N GLN A 441 1.34 21.52 -12.94
CA GLN A 441 1.95 22.85 -12.89
C GLN A 441 2.71 23.11 -11.59
N LEU A 442 2.20 22.59 -10.46
CA LEU A 442 2.81 22.80 -9.14
C LEU A 442 4.01 21.88 -8.87
N PHE A 443 3.90 20.61 -9.25
CA PHE A 443 4.85 19.56 -8.86
C PHE A 443 5.62 18.97 -10.06
N GLY A 444 5.30 19.38 -11.29
CA GLY A 444 5.82 18.76 -12.50
C GLY A 444 5.18 17.39 -12.79
N GLY A 445 5.82 16.62 -13.66
CA GLY A 445 5.32 15.30 -14.09
C GLY A 445 4.23 15.38 -15.18
N GLU A 446 3.47 14.30 -15.33
CA GLU A 446 2.50 14.15 -16.43
C GLU A 446 1.07 14.17 -15.90
N ALA A 447 0.29 15.17 -16.34
CA ALA A 447 -1.16 15.22 -16.10
C ALA A 447 -1.88 14.08 -16.84
N GLY A 448 -2.94 13.54 -16.23
CA GLY A 448 -3.69 12.40 -16.76
C GLY A 448 -2.97 11.05 -16.62
N LYS A 449 -1.80 11.02 -15.95
CA LYS A 449 -1.13 9.79 -15.51
C LYS A 449 -1.31 9.58 -14.01
N PRO A 450 -1.31 8.33 -13.51
CA PRO A 450 -1.34 8.08 -12.07
C PRO A 450 -0.20 8.79 -11.33
N LEU A 451 -0.41 9.15 -10.07
CA LEU A 451 0.62 9.69 -9.18
C LEU A 451 1.72 8.63 -8.91
N ASP A 452 1.31 7.38 -8.79
CA ASP A 452 2.16 6.19 -8.87
C ASP A 452 1.54 5.18 -9.85
N GLY A 453 2.20 5.00 -11.00
CA GLY A 453 1.76 4.05 -12.04
C GLY A 453 2.03 2.59 -11.70
N CYS A 454 2.83 2.32 -10.67
CA CYS A 454 3.27 1.01 -10.24
C CYS A 454 2.68 0.58 -8.89
N TYR A 455 1.84 1.40 -8.26
CA TYR A 455 1.06 1.04 -7.07
C TYR A 455 0.42 -0.36 -7.23
N HIS A 456 0.67 -1.23 -6.25
CA HIS A 456 0.24 -2.63 -6.22
C HIS A 456 0.65 -3.49 -7.44
N GLN A 457 1.74 -3.14 -8.11
CA GLN A 457 2.24 -3.85 -9.29
C GLN A 457 3.68 -4.31 -9.13
N LYS A 458 4.06 -5.26 -10.00
CA LYS A 458 5.43 -5.79 -10.04
C LYS A 458 6.50 -4.72 -10.27
N CYS A 459 6.15 -3.63 -10.94
CA CYS A 459 7.08 -2.53 -11.21
C CYS A 459 7.27 -1.57 -10.03
N ASP A 460 6.61 -1.77 -8.88
CA ASP A 460 6.94 -1.04 -7.66
C ASP A 460 8.23 -1.61 -7.04
N ASP A 461 9.32 -1.42 -7.79
CA ASP A 461 10.68 -1.84 -7.51
C ASP A 461 11.59 -0.64 -7.21
N ILE A 462 12.88 -0.88 -7.01
CA ILE A 462 13.86 0.15 -6.64
C ILE A 462 13.93 1.34 -7.62
N ASN A 463 13.45 1.17 -8.86
CA ASN A 463 13.43 2.21 -9.87
C ASN A 463 12.14 3.05 -9.86
N ASN A 464 11.17 2.71 -8.99
CA ASN A 464 9.88 3.39 -8.86
C ASN A 464 9.90 4.54 -7.82
N LEU A 465 11.07 5.13 -7.55
CA LEU A 465 11.21 6.16 -6.50
C LEU A 465 11.60 7.52 -7.07
N SER A 466 10.81 8.55 -6.78
CA SER A 466 11.24 9.94 -6.90
C SER A 466 12.22 10.27 -5.78
N HIS A 467 13.52 10.33 -6.11
CA HIS A 467 14.57 10.60 -5.14
C HIS A 467 14.40 11.96 -4.44
N ASP A 468 13.95 12.98 -5.18
CA ASP A 468 13.74 14.32 -4.64
C ASP A 468 12.59 14.35 -3.62
N ALA A 469 11.45 13.74 -3.97
CA ALA A 469 10.32 13.63 -3.05
C ALA A 469 10.68 12.78 -1.83
N TYR A 470 11.39 11.68 -2.04
CA TYR A 470 11.78 10.77 -0.97
C TYR A 470 12.68 11.44 0.08
N LEU A 471 13.72 12.15 -0.39
CA LEU A 471 14.62 12.90 0.49
C LEU A 471 13.86 14.03 1.21
N LEU A 472 13.09 14.83 0.47
CA LEU A 472 12.38 15.98 1.02
C LEU A 472 11.35 15.57 2.07
N ASN A 473 10.55 14.53 1.79
CA ASN A 473 9.57 14.02 2.75
C ASN A 473 10.26 13.42 3.97
N THR A 474 11.35 12.68 3.82
CA THR A 474 12.10 12.17 4.99
C THR A 474 12.70 13.30 5.82
N GLN A 475 13.17 14.39 5.21
CA GLN A 475 13.58 15.58 5.93
C GLN A 475 12.42 16.24 6.68
N SER A 476 11.21 16.23 6.10
CA SER A 476 9.99 16.70 6.75
C SER A 476 9.62 15.81 7.95
N ILE A 477 9.79 14.48 7.85
CA ILE A 477 9.67 13.54 8.98
C ILE A 477 10.67 13.93 10.08
N ALA A 478 11.94 14.11 9.73
CA ALA A 478 12.98 14.51 10.67
C ALA A 478 12.68 15.85 11.36
N ASN A 479 12.11 16.82 10.64
CA ASN A 479 11.67 18.09 11.21
C ASN A 479 10.65 17.87 12.35
N SER A 480 9.59 17.12 12.07
CA SER A 480 8.50 16.83 13.02
C SER A 480 8.99 15.98 14.19
N VAL A 481 9.84 14.97 13.95
CA VAL A 481 10.44 14.15 15.01
C VAL A 481 11.28 14.99 15.95
N ALA A 482 12.16 15.85 15.42
CA ALA A 482 12.99 16.72 16.25
C ALA A 482 12.15 17.71 17.07
N LYS A 483 11.08 18.26 16.48
CA LYS A 483 10.16 19.18 17.17
C LYS A 483 9.47 18.47 18.34
N TYR A 484 8.81 17.35 18.09
CA TYR A 484 8.00 16.67 19.10
C TYR A 484 8.79 15.83 20.10
N ALA A 485 10.02 15.42 19.75
CA ALA A 485 10.95 14.85 20.72
C ALA A 485 11.38 15.87 21.80
N VAL A 486 11.15 17.17 21.59
CA VAL A 486 11.55 18.25 22.52
C VAL A 486 10.37 19.01 23.10
N SER A 487 9.32 19.28 22.31
CA SER A 487 8.19 20.13 22.71
C SER A 487 6.86 19.60 22.18
N TRP A 488 5.80 19.74 22.98
CA TRP A 488 4.42 19.44 22.59
C TRP A 488 3.61 20.72 22.32
N GLU A 489 4.28 21.82 22.03
CA GLU A 489 3.62 23.08 21.69
C GLU A 489 2.59 22.86 20.59
N GLY A 490 1.36 23.34 20.83
CA GLY A 490 0.22 23.17 19.93
C GLY A 490 -0.46 21.79 19.94
N ILE A 491 0.09 20.75 20.58
CA ILE A 491 -0.57 19.43 20.71
C ILE A 491 -1.03 19.23 22.17
N PRO A 492 -2.33 19.16 22.46
CA PRO A 492 -2.86 19.12 23.84
C PRO A 492 -2.64 17.76 24.52
N ARG A 493 -2.59 17.75 25.87
CA ARG A 493 -2.44 16.50 26.64
C ARG A 493 -3.60 15.54 26.36
N PRO A 494 -3.31 14.22 26.30
CA PRO A 494 -4.36 13.22 26.12
C PRO A 494 -5.42 13.37 27.20
N ASN A 495 -6.65 13.64 26.78
CA ASN A 495 -7.81 13.71 27.65
C ASN A 495 -8.76 12.58 27.29
N ALA A 496 -9.05 11.68 28.24
CA ALA A 496 -9.82 10.47 27.99
C ALA A 496 -11.22 10.77 27.40
N THR A 497 -11.90 11.82 27.88
CA THR A 497 -13.21 12.23 27.37
C THR A 497 -13.12 12.72 25.92
N HIS A 498 -12.14 13.57 25.61
CA HIS A 498 -11.95 14.06 24.23
C HIS A 498 -11.55 12.94 23.28
N ARG A 499 -10.72 11.99 23.74
CA ARG A 499 -10.36 10.80 22.95
C ARG A 499 -11.58 9.95 22.63
N LYS A 500 -12.42 9.68 23.61
CA LYS A 500 -13.64 8.88 23.39
C LYS A 500 -14.55 9.52 22.35
N ARG A 501 -14.80 10.84 22.46
CA ARG A 501 -15.62 11.58 21.49
C ARG A 501 -15.01 11.57 20.08
N SER A 502 -13.70 11.80 19.98
CA SER A 502 -13.00 11.78 18.69
C SER A 502 -13.01 10.38 18.07
N ALA A 503 -12.79 9.34 18.88
CA ALA A 503 -12.87 7.94 18.46
C ALA A 503 -14.26 7.58 17.93
N GLU A 504 -15.33 8.03 18.59
CA GLU A 504 -16.71 7.82 18.14
C GLU A 504 -16.97 8.48 16.78
N LYS A 505 -16.48 9.70 16.56
CA LYS A 505 -16.56 10.39 15.25
C LYS A 505 -15.81 9.61 14.16
N SER A 506 -14.56 9.23 14.41
CA SER A 506 -13.76 8.45 13.46
C SER A 506 -14.41 7.10 13.13
N ARG A 507 -14.92 6.38 14.14
CA ARG A 507 -15.63 5.10 13.95
C ARG A 507 -16.95 5.26 13.22
N PHE A 508 -17.66 6.37 13.43
CA PHE A 508 -18.87 6.69 12.68
C PHE A 508 -18.52 6.87 11.21
N MET A 509 -17.50 7.66 10.89
CA MET A 509 -17.08 7.89 9.51
C MET A 509 -16.56 6.61 8.85
N ALA A 510 -15.82 5.79 9.57
CA ALA A 510 -15.42 4.46 9.11
C ALA A 510 -16.60 3.52 8.77
N ARG A 511 -17.82 3.79 9.28
CA ARG A 511 -19.05 3.02 8.91
C ARG A 511 -19.70 3.55 7.63
N PHE A 512 -19.48 4.82 7.29
CA PHE A 512 -19.99 5.46 6.07
C PHE A 512 -18.95 5.48 4.96
N ASP A 513 -17.71 5.09 5.24
CA ASP A 513 -16.80 4.57 4.21
C ASP A 513 -17.37 3.24 3.67
N GLN A 514 -18.42 3.36 2.86
CA GLN A 514 -19.03 2.29 2.09
C GLN A 514 -18.21 1.98 0.82
N GLY A 515 -16.94 2.44 0.72
CA GLY A 515 -16.22 2.48 -0.56
C GLY A 515 -16.98 3.29 -1.61
N GLY A 516 -17.85 4.20 -1.18
CA GLY A 516 -18.94 4.77 -1.95
C GLY A 516 -19.09 6.26 -1.73
N HIS A 517 -18.06 7.03 -2.06
CA HIS A 517 -18.18 8.42 -2.47
C HIS A 517 -17.11 8.68 -3.52
N GLU A 518 -17.55 8.99 -4.76
CA GLU A 518 -16.96 9.63 -5.97
C GLU A 518 -15.44 9.90 -6.12
N HIS A 519 -14.57 9.36 -5.27
CA HIS A 519 -13.12 9.43 -5.38
C HIS A 519 -12.58 8.00 -5.49
N HIS A 520 -12.12 7.76 -6.71
CA HIS A 520 -11.52 6.55 -7.24
C HIS A 520 -10.42 5.99 -6.34
N GLY A 521 -10.48 4.68 -6.08
CA GLY A 521 -9.38 3.94 -5.46
C GLY A 521 -9.75 3.05 -4.27
N GLN A 522 -9.83 1.74 -4.49
CA GLN A 522 -9.79 0.68 -3.46
C GLN A 522 -9.08 -0.50 -4.13
N PRO A 523 -8.09 -1.17 -3.49
CA PRO A 523 -8.12 -1.57 -2.08
C PRO A 523 -6.84 -1.32 -1.23
N CYS A 524 -7.03 -0.88 0.03
CA CYS A 524 -6.37 -1.43 1.23
C CYS A 524 -7.44 -1.52 2.34
N GLY A 525 -7.94 -2.73 2.61
CA GLY A 525 -8.79 -3.06 3.75
C GLY A 525 -10.09 -2.27 3.95
N ALA A 526 -11.17 -2.68 3.27
CA ALA A 526 -12.54 -2.41 3.71
C ALA A 526 -13.19 -3.73 4.16
N GLY A 527 -13.40 -3.89 5.46
CA GLY A 527 -14.05 -5.05 6.05
C GLY A 527 -14.09 -4.97 7.57
N LYS A 528 -15.12 -4.32 8.13
CA LYS A 528 -15.54 -4.61 9.51
C LYS A 528 -16.61 -5.69 9.45
N ASN A 529 -16.30 -6.86 10.00
CA ASN A 529 -17.31 -7.76 10.53
C ASN A 529 -17.83 -7.16 11.83
N VAL A 530 -19.10 -6.75 11.82
CA VAL A 530 -19.89 -6.53 13.03
C VAL A 530 -20.38 -7.90 13.47
N VAL A 531 -19.89 -8.38 14.61
CA VAL A 531 -20.68 -9.23 15.51
C VAL A 531 -20.92 -8.43 16.77
#